data_AF-A0A9X9A6D5-F1
#
_entry.id   AF-A0A9X9A6D5-F1
#
_cell.length_a   1.000
_cell.length_b   1.000
_cell.length_c   1.000
_cell.angle_alpha   90.00
_cell.angle_beta   90.00
_cell.angle_gamma   90.00
#
_symmetry.space_group_name_H-M   'P 1'
#
loop_
_entity.id
_entity.type
_entity.pdbx_description
1 polymer ?
#
loop_
_entity_poly.entity_id
_entity_poly.type
_entity_poly.pdbx_seq_one_letter_code
_entity_poly.pdbx_strand_id
1 'polypeptide(L)'
;MHGEKGSIVKYGMDSQEEQLKNGMKPGDNGYGVDDEENFATLETEESLERIPTEVGCYDNYYKGVRDSILNGEKLPVTAKEGLDVIKLIQLAIESSEKGR
;
A
#
# COMPACT_ATOMS: atom_id res chain seq x y z
N MET A 1 -4.62 -5.31 11.95
CA MET A 1 -5.51 -4.18 12.28
C MET A 1 -6.65 -4.73 13.13
N HIS A 2 -6.98 -4.06 14.24
CA HIS A 2 -8.04 -4.47 15.15
C HIS A 2 -9.13 -3.40 15.18
N GLY A 3 -10.39 -3.83 15.15
CA GLY A 3 -11.56 -3.00 15.35
C GLY A 3 -12.52 -3.65 16.33
N GLU A 4 -13.62 -2.98 16.63
CA GLU A 4 -14.63 -3.46 17.59
C GLU A 4 -15.21 -4.83 17.21
N LYS A 5 -15.34 -5.11 15.91
CA LYS A 5 -16.03 -6.30 15.39
C LYS A 5 -15.10 -7.43 14.93
N GLY A 6 -13.80 -7.27 15.12
CA GLY A 6 -12.84 -8.25 14.63
C GLY A 6 -11.48 -7.68 14.28
N SER A 7 -10.66 -8.57 13.71
CA SER A 7 -9.26 -8.31 13.40
C SER A 7 -8.94 -8.80 12.00
N ILE A 8 -8.19 -7.99 11.25
CA ILE A 8 -7.60 -8.42 9.98
C ILE A 8 -6.08 -8.47 10.13
N VAL A 9 -5.48 -9.61 9.78
CA VAL A 9 -4.03 -9.83 9.81
C VAL A 9 -3.58 -10.22 8.41
N LYS A 10 -2.56 -9.53 7.89
CA LYS A 10 -1.93 -9.85 6.61
C LYS A 10 -0.44 -10.00 6.84
N TYR A 11 0.15 -11.02 6.21
CA TYR A 11 1.58 -11.25 6.15
C TYR A 11 2.10 -11.03 4.72
N GLY A 12 3.42 -11.02 4.57
CA GLY A 12 4.09 -10.79 3.29
C GLY A 12 4.16 -9.31 2.90
N MET A 13 4.94 -9.04 1.87
CA MET A 13 5.10 -7.74 1.23
C MET A 13 4.44 -7.76 -0.15
N ASP A 14 4.21 -6.59 -0.72
CA ASP A 14 3.77 -6.47 -2.12
C ASP A 14 4.81 -7.08 -3.08
N SER A 15 4.34 -7.88 -4.04
CA SER A 15 5.18 -8.65 -4.96
C SER A 15 5.79 -7.81 -6.10
N GLN A 16 5.28 -6.61 -6.37
CA GLN A 16 5.63 -5.82 -7.56
C GLN A 16 7.10 -5.41 -7.57
N GLU A 17 7.70 -5.07 -6.42
CA GLU A 17 9.10 -4.66 -6.38
C GLU A 17 10.04 -5.82 -6.79
N GLU A 18 9.76 -7.03 -6.30
CA GLU A 18 10.53 -8.22 -6.64
C GLU A 18 10.29 -8.65 -8.09
N GLN A 19 9.04 -8.61 -8.55
CA GLN A 19 8.70 -8.90 -9.95
C GLN A 19 9.41 -7.94 -10.92
N LEU A 20 9.47 -6.64 -10.61
CA LEU A 20 10.23 -5.64 -11.39
C LEU A 20 11.73 -5.97 -11.40
N LYS A 21 12.31 -6.32 -10.25
CA LYS A 21 13.72 -6.74 -10.15
C LYS A 21 14.01 -7.98 -11.00
N ASN A 22 13.05 -8.88 -11.11
CA ASN A 22 13.14 -10.09 -11.94
C ASN A 22 12.76 -9.87 -13.42
N GLY A 23 12.49 -8.62 -13.81
CA GLY A 23 12.30 -8.23 -15.21
C GLY A 23 10.86 -8.27 -15.72
N MET A 24 9.88 -8.58 -14.87
CA MET A 24 8.47 -8.36 -15.21
C MET A 24 8.18 -6.87 -15.33
N LYS A 25 7.14 -6.54 -16.08
CA LYS A 25 6.69 -5.17 -16.32
C LYS A 25 5.24 -4.99 -15.88
N PRO A 26 4.85 -3.76 -15.49
CA PRO A 26 3.44 -3.45 -15.33
C PRO A 26 2.65 -3.78 -16.60
N GLY A 27 1.60 -4.59 -16.46
CA GLY A 27 0.78 -5.10 -17.57
C GLY A 27 1.12 -6.52 -18.02
N ASP A 28 2.23 -7.11 -17.58
CA ASP A 28 2.50 -8.53 -17.77
C ASP A 28 1.49 -9.38 -17.00
N ASN A 29 1.15 -10.56 -17.54
CA ASN A 29 0.24 -11.48 -16.85
C ASN A 29 0.82 -11.91 -15.50
N GLY A 30 0.04 -11.75 -14.43
CA GLY A 30 0.46 -12.06 -13.05
C GLY A 30 1.24 -10.95 -12.35
N TYR A 31 1.54 -9.82 -13.00
CA TYR A 31 2.14 -8.68 -12.32
C TYR A 31 1.23 -8.12 -11.22
N GLY A 32 1.77 -7.90 -10.03
CA GLY A 32 1.05 -7.39 -8.86
C GLY A 32 0.10 -8.38 -8.19
N VAL A 33 -0.01 -9.62 -8.70
CA VAL A 33 -0.77 -10.68 -8.02
C VAL A 33 0.05 -11.16 -6.81
N ASP A 34 -0.62 -11.28 -5.67
CA ASP A 34 -0.05 -11.79 -4.43
C ASP A 34 -0.22 -13.33 -4.35
N ASP A 35 0.66 -14.00 -3.61
CA ASP A 35 0.53 -15.42 -3.35
C ASP A 35 -0.65 -15.68 -2.41
N GLU A 36 -1.45 -16.72 -2.69
CA GLU A 36 -2.60 -17.07 -1.86
C GLU A 36 -2.22 -17.33 -0.40
N GLU A 37 -0.99 -17.77 -0.12
CA GLU A 37 -0.46 -17.95 1.22
C GLU A 37 -0.36 -16.63 2.01
N ASN A 38 -0.20 -15.49 1.33
CA ASN A 38 -0.09 -14.16 1.92
C ASN A 38 -1.43 -13.42 2.04
N PHE A 39 -2.53 -14.02 1.60
CA PHE A 39 -3.87 -13.43 1.73
C PHE A 39 -4.18 -13.14 3.19
N ALA A 40 -4.83 -12.01 3.41
CA ALA A 40 -5.20 -11.57 4.75
C ALA A 40 -6.22 -12.53 5.36
N THR A 41 -6.13 -12.71 6.67
CA THR A 41 -7.15 -13.42 7.45
C THR A 41 -7.99 -12.39 8.18
N LEU A 42 -9.30 -12.40 7.96
CA LEU A 42 -10.28 -11.64 8.72
C LEU A 42 -10.94 -12.58 9.73
N GLU A 43 -10.80 -12.23 11.01
CA GLU A 43 -11.44 -12.91 12.13
C GLU A 43 -12.49 -11.99 12.74
N THR A 44 -13.73 -12.48 12.80
CA THR A 44 -14.86 -11.84 13.49
C THR A 44 -15.42 -12.82 14.53
N GLU A 45 -16.41 -12.39 15.32
CA GLU A 45 -17.10 -13.31 16.24
C GLU A 45 -17.83 -14.46 15.50
N GLU A 46 -18.18 -14.26 14.23
CA GLU A 46 -19.00 -15.18 13.45
C GLU A 46 -18.19 -16.03 12.47
N SER A 47 -16.99 -15.60 12.08
CA SER A 47 -16.27 -16.20 10.95
C SER A 47 -14.77 -16.00 10.98
N LEU A 48 -14.07 -16.89 10.29
CA LEU A 48 -12.65 -16.77 9.96
C LEU A 48 -12.50 -16.95 8.45
N GLU A 49 -12.13 -15.88 7.75
CA GLU A 49 -12.12 -15.84 6.29
C GLU A 49 -10.76 -15.42 5.74
N ARG A 50 -10.35 -16.01 4.61
CA ARG A 50 -9.20 -15.55 3.83
C ARG A 50 -9.66 -14.57 2.76
N ILE A 51 -9.09 -13.38 2.76
CA ILE A 51 -9.42 -12.31 1.82
C ILE A 51 -8.33 -12.23 0.75
N PRO A 52 -8.66 -12.51 -0.53
CA PRO A 52 -7.75 -12.29 -1.65
C PRO A 52 -7.19 -10.87 -1.68
N THR A 53 -5.88 -10.75 -1.86
CA THR A 53 -5.23 -9.44 -2.00
C THR A 53 -5.60 -8.84 -3.36
N GLU A 54 -6.02 -7.57 -3.36
CA GLU A 54 -6.20 -6.81 -4.60
C GLU A 54 -4.89 -6.74 -5.41
N VAL A 55 -5.00 -6.77 -6.74
CA VAL A 55 -3.82 -6.76 -7.61
C VAL A 55 -3.10 -5.41 -7.51
N GLY A 56 -1.80 -5.47 -7.20
CA GLY A 56 -0.92 -4.32 -7.14
C GLY A 56 -0.84 -3.57 -8.48
N CYS A 57 -0.84 -2.24 -8.43
CA CYS A 57 -0.97 -1.39 -9.61
C CYS A 57 -0.15 -0.08 -9.53
N TYR A 58 1.18 -0.18 -9.42
CA TYR A 58 2.08 1.00 -9.40
C TYR A 58 1.94 1.91 -10.62
N ASP A 59 1.52 1.39 -11.76
CA ASP A 59 1.25 2.15 -12.98
C ASP A 59 0.10 3.16 -12.82
N ASN A 60 -0.84 2.93 -11.90
CA ASN A 60 -1.92 3.87 -11.61
C ASN A 60 -1.41 5.22 -11.06
N TYR A 61 -0.27 5.22 -10.35
CA TYR A 61 0.37 6.48 -9.94
C TYR A 61 0.74 7.33 -11.16
N TYR A 62 1.40 6.75 -12.17
CA TYR A 62 1.81 7.49 -13.37
C TYR A 62 0.63 7.88 -14.26
N LYS A 63 -0.42 7.06 -14.33
CA LYS A 63 -1.69 7.45 -14.99
C LYS A 63 -2.29 8.68 -14.31
N GLY A 64 -2.36 8.68 -12.97
CA GLY A 64 -2.85 9.83 -12.21
C GLY A 64 -2.03 11.09 -12.46
N VAL A 65 -0.69 11.00 -12.45
CA VAL A 65 0.19 12.14 -12.77
C VAL A 65 -0.06 12.64 -14.20
N ARG A 66 -0.14 11.74 -15.19
CA ARG A 66 -0.47 12.09 -16.57
C ARG A 66 -1.80 12.85 -16.64
N ASP A 67 -2.84 12.36 -15.98
CA ASP A 67 -4.17 12.93 -16.04
C ASP A 67 -4.23 14.28 -15.29
N SER A 68 -3.46 14.46 -14.22
CA SER A 68 -3.27 15.78 -13.60
C SER A 68 -2.61 16.78 -14.55
N ILE A 69 -1.58 16.36 -15.29
CA ILE A 69 -0.84 17.23 -16.23
C ILE A 69 -1.71 17.60 -17.44
N LEU A 70 -2.39 16.60 -18.03
CA LEU A 70 -3.12 16.79 -19.28
C LEU A 70 -4.53 17.36 -19.07
N ASN A 71 -5.21 16.94 -18.01
CA ASN A 71 -6.64 17.22 -17.79
C ASN A 71 -6.89 18.10 -16.56
N GLY A 72 -5.85 18.45 -15.79
CA GLY A 72 -6.00 19.24 -14.57
C GLY A 72 -6.65 18.47 -13.41
N GLU A 73 -6.66 17.14 -13.46
CA GLU A 73 -7.12 16.31 -12.35
C GLU A 73 -6.27 16.48 -11.09
N LYS A 74 -6.78 16.01 -9.95
CA LYS A 74 -6.02 16.02 -8.71
C LYS A 74 -4.81 15.08 -8.81
N LEU A 75 -3.68 15.52 -8.25
CA LEU A 75 -2.50 14.67 -8.14
C LEU A 75 -2.81 13.41 -7.31
N PRO A 76 -2.27 12.23 -7.68
CA PRO A 76 -2.43 11.02 -6.90
C PRO A 76 -1.74 11.10 -5.53
N VAL A 77 -0.69 11.94 -5.42
CA VAL A 77 -0.06 12.34 -4.16
C VAL A 77 0.30 13.83 -4.27
N THR A 78 -0.16 14.63 -3.33
CA THR A 78 0.08 16.07 -3.28
C THR A 78 1.39 16.40 -2.56
N ALA A 79 1.95 17.58 -2.85
CA ALA A 79 3.13 18.08 -2.13
C ALA A 79 2.89 18.25 -0.61
N LYS A 80 1.64 18.56 -0.22
CA LYS A 80 1.28 18.72 1.20
C LYS A 80 1.35 17.39 1.95
N GLU A 81 0.83 16.31 1.35
CA GLU A 81 0.91 14.97 1.94
C GLU A 81 2.37 14.53 2.11
N GLY A 82 3.22 14.74 1.10
CA GLY A 82 4.66 14.47 1.21
C GLY A 82 5.33 15.27 2.33
N LEU A 83 5.02 16.56 2.47
CA LEU A 83 5.53 17.40 3.55
C LEU A 83 5.09 16.90 4.93
N ASP A 84 3.84 16.45 5.08
CA ASP A 84 3.32 15.99 6.37
C ASP A 84 3.96 14.67 6.80
N VAL A 85 4.30 13.79 5.86
CA VAL A 85 5.10 12.58 6.14
C VAL A 85 6.47 12.95 6.70
N ILE A 86 7.18 13.91 6.08
CA ILE A 86 8.49 14.36 6.57
C ILE A 86 8.39 14.96 7.98
N LYS A 87 7.35 15.74 8.26
CA LYS A 87 7.12 16.28 9.62
C LYS A 87 6.93 15.16 10.63
N LEU A 88 6.18 14.12 10.29
CA LEU A 88 5.96 12.98 11.18
C LEU A 88 7.27 12.23 11.45
N ILE A 89 8.13 12.04 10.44
CA ILE A 89 9.46 11.46 10.61
C ILE A 89 10.31 12.30 11.57
N GLN A 90 10.30 13.62 11.41
CA GLN A 90 11.04 14.53 12.30
C GLN A 90 10.53 14.46 13.75
N LEU A 91 9.22 14.42 13.94
CA LEU A 91 8.62 14.26 15.27
C LEU A 91 8.97 12.91 15.90
N ALA A 92 9.04 11.83 15.12
CA ALA A 92 9.45 10.52 15.61
C ALA A 92 10.93 10.52 16.07
N ILE A 93 11.82 11.20 15.32
CA ILE A 93 13.23 11.38 15.70
C ILE A 93 13.33 12.19 17.00
N GLU A 94 12.65 13.34 17.07
CA GLU A 94 12.62 14.18 18.27
C GLU A 94 12.08 13.40 19.49
N SER A 95 11.03 12.60 19.28
CA SER A 95 10.44 11.79 20.33
C SER A 95 11.40 10.72 20.85
N SER A 96 12.13 10.06 19.94
CA SER A 96 13.17 9.10 20.30
C SER A 96 14.30 9.74 21.11
N GLU A 97 14.70 10.97 20.77
CA GLU A 97 15.77 11.69 21.48
C GLU A 97 15.31 12.18 22.86
N LYS A 98 14.05 12.59 23.00
CA LYS A 98 13.49 13.18 24.23
C LYS A 98 12.78 12.17 25.12
N GLY A 99 12.51 10.97 24.63
CA GLY A 99 11.76 9.92 25.32
C GLY A 99 10.28 10.24 25.54
N ARG A 100 9.68 11.14 24.74
CA ARG A 100 8.27 11.56 24.84
C ARG A 100 7.74 12.18 23.57
#